data_AF-A0A2E4JA48-F1
#
_entry.id   AF-A0A2E4JA48-F1
#
_cell.length_a   1.000
_cell.length_b   1.000
_cell.length_c   1.000
_cell.angle_alpha   90.00
_cell.angle_beta   90.00
_cell.angle_gamma   90.00
#
_symmetry.space_group_name_H-M   'P 1'
#
loop_
_entity.id
_entity.type
_entity.pdbx_description
1 polymer ?
#
loop_
_entity_poly.entity_id
_entity_poly.type
_entity_poly.pdbx_seq_one_letter_code
_entity_poly.pdbx_strand_id
1 'polypeptide(L)'
;MITESIWAVVRGIHMSEEDIITIAAQHITRGDYMTAMSIFEEHVSSSPDDPAGYHGWAEAAMFEIQENGNFDEKGNDRINEGKVQSYLKRAAGLEPENAEYQAALANALIEFDRVPMAIREFKKLIELGKKIEDVDVSFHLYEAAKQLIDCIDVKVGYDRSEQFARQFIPVAIEFAILGLGFSSVEEAMEHLVEE
;
A
#
# COMPACT_ATOMS: atom_id res chain seq x y z
N MET A 1 -47.60 13.65 3.30
CA MET A 1 -47.26 13.09 1.99
C MET A 1 -46.08 13.90 1.43
N ILE A 2 -44.93 13.81 2.11
CA ILE A 2 -43.70 14.55 1.78
C ILE A 2 -42.54 13.62 2.19
N THR A 3 -42.28 12.57 1.42
CA THR A 3 -41.15 11.66 1.72
C THR A 3 -40.47 11.06 0.50
N GLU A 4 -40.96 11.25 -0.73
CA GLU A 4 -40.30 10.70 -1.94
C GLU A 4 -39.49 11.73 -2.74
N SER A 5 -39.65 13.03 -2.49
CA SER A 5 -39.10 14.07 -3.37
C SER A 5 -37.67 14.51 -3.06
N ILE A 6 -37.07 14.09 -1.94
CA ILE A 6 -35.68 14.44 -1.59
C ILE A 6 -34.69 13.40 -2.15
N TRP A 7 -35.08 12.13 -2.22
CA TRP A 7 -34.23 11.04 -2.69
C TRP A 7 -33.99 11.04 -4.21
N ALA A 8 -34.89 11.65 -5.00
CA ALA A 8 -34.74 11.75 -6.45
C ALA A 8 -33.75 12.85 -6.88
N VAL A 9 -33.57 13.90 -6.08
CA VAL A 9 -32.67 15.02 -6.41
C VAL A 9 -31.20 14.64 -6.19
N VAL A 10 -30.91 13.76 -5.22
CA VAL A 10 -29.54 13.28 -4.96
C VAL A 10 -29.05 12.31 -6.05
N ARG A 11 -29.96 11.59 -6.73
CA ARG A 11 -29.61 10.67 -7.83
C ARG A 11 -29.25 11.35 -9.16
N GLY A 12 -29.36 12.67 -9.25
CA GLY A 12 -29.17 13.43 -10.49
C GLY A 12 -27.87 14.21 -10.59
N ILE A 13 -27.04 14.22 -9.54
CA ILE A 13 -25.71 14.83 -9.62
C ILE A 13 -24.77 13.72 -10.11
N HIS A 14 -24.48 13.72 -11.41
CA HIS A 14 -23.29 13.07 -11.91
C HIS A 14 -22.11 13.82 -11.29
N MET A 15 -21.72 13.40 -10.09
CA MET A 15 -20.53 13.90 -9.43
C MET A 15 -19.36 13.54 -10.32
N SER A 16 -18.52 14.52 -10.63
CA SER A 16 -17.35 14.24 -11.45
C SER A 16 -16.39 13.33 -10.66
N GLU A 17 -15.54 12.60 -11.37
CA GLU A 17 -14.54 11.70 -10.75
C GLU A 17 -13.64 12.47 -9.76
N GLU A 18 -13.32 13.73 -10.06
CA GLU A 18 -12.57 14.66 -9.21
C GLU A 18 -13.33 15.01 -7.91
N ASP A 19 -14.66 15.02 -7.92
CA ASP A 19 -15.49 15.29 -6.74
C ASP A 19 -15.46 14.12 -5.75
N ILE A 20 -15.44 12.87 -6.24
CA ILE A 20 -15.47 11.66 -5.40
C ILE A 20 -14.17 11.52 -4.61
N ILE A 21 -13.03 11.63 -5.29
CA ILE A 21 -11.70 11.56 -4.64
C ILE A 21 -11.57 12.66 -3.60
N THR A 22 -11.97 13.88 -3.94
CA THR A 22 -11.91 15.03 -3.04
C THR A 22 -12.76 14.82 -1.78
N ILE A 23 -13.99 14.33 -1.92
CA ILE A 23 -14.87 14.09 -0.77
C ILE A 23 -14.32 12.96 0.10
N ALA A 24 -13.89 11.85 -0.49
CA ALA A 24 -13.28 10.76 0.27
C ALA A 24 -12.03 11.23 1.03
N ALA A 25 -11.16 12.03 0.40
CA ALA A 25 -10.00 12.62 1.05
C ALA A 25 -10.37 13.52 2.24
N GLN A 26 -11.46 14.30 2.15
CA GLN A 26 -11.95 15.08 3.30
C GLN A 26 -12.36 14.21 4.48
N HIS A 27 -12.95 13.04 4.24
CA HIS A 27 -13.27 12.08 5.30
C HIS A 27 -11.99 11.48 5.91
N ILE A 28 -11.01 11.09 5.07
CA ILE A 28 -9.70 10.59 5.52
C ILE A 28 -9.02 11.62 6.43
N THR A 29 -8.93 12.90 6.04
CA THR A 29 -8.28 13.95 6.87
C THR A 29 -8.95 14.18 8.24
N ARG A 30 -10.18 13.70 8.42
CA ARG A 30 -10.94 13.79 9.68
C ARG A 30 -10.91 12.49 10.49
N GLY A 31 -10.20 11.46 10.01
CA GLY A 31 -10.19 10.12 10.61
C GLY A 31 -11.44 9.29 10.33
N ASP A 32 -12.29 9.71 9.39
CA ASP A 32 -13.55 9.01 9.05
C ASP A 32 -13.32 8.02 7.90
N TYR A 33 -12.45 7.04 8.15
CA TYR A 33 -11.98 6.09 7.15
C TYR A 33 -13.09 5.16 6.64
N MET A 34 -14.01 4.74 7.51
CA MET A 34 -15.13 3.87 7.12
C MET A 34 -16.08 4.55 6.12
N THR A 35 -16.31 5.86 6.26
CA THR A 35 -17.10 6.62 5.28
C THR A 35 -16.32 6.78 3.97
N ALA A 36 -15.02 7.08 4.03
CA ALA A 36 -14.17 7.13 2.84
C ALA A 36 -14.18 5.79 2.07
N MET A 37 -14.06 4.65 2.77
CA MET A 37 -14.18 3.32 2.17
C MET A 37 -15.55 3.13 1.51
N SER A 38 -16.63 3.59 2.12
CA SER A 38 -17.98 3.47 1.53
C SER A 38 -18.11 4.25 0.23
N ILE A 39 -17.52 5.45 0.16
CA ILE A 39 -17.48 6.29 -1.05
C ILE A 39 -16.69 5.60 -2.16
N PHE A 40 -15.50 5.07 -1.85
CA PHE A 40 -14.69 4.37 -2.84
C PHE A 40 -15.32 3.04 -3.30
N GLU A 41 -16.06 2.34 -2.44
CA GLU A 41 -16.81 1.13 -2.85
C GLU A 41 -17.94 1.46 -3.84
N GLU A 42 -18.64 2.59 -3.64
CA GLU A 42 -19.61 3.10 -4.61
C GLU A 42 -18.93 3.46 -5.94
N HIS A 43 -17.76 4.12 -5.88
CA HIS A 43 -16.97 4.44 -7.08
C HIS A 43 -16.52 3.21 -7.84
N VAL A 44 -16.02 2.18 -7.15
CA VAL A 44 -15.67 0.89 -7.77
C VAL A 44 -16.88 0.25 -8.46
N SER A 45 -18.07 0.46 -7.92
CA SER A 45 -19.32 -0.06 -8.50
C SER A 45 -19.76 0.70 -9.75
N SER A 46 -19.55 2.03 -9.81
CA SER A 46 -19.91 2.87 -10.96
C SER A 46 -18.83 2.93 -12.04
N SER A 47 -17.56 2.79 -11.66
CA SER A 47 -16.36 2.94 -12.50
C SER A 47 -15.35 1.81 -12.26
N PRO A 48 -15.67 0.54 -12.61
CA PRO A 48 -14.87 -0.64 -12.26
C PRO A 48 -13.51 -0.79 -12.98
N ASP A 49 -13.26 0.08 -13.97
CA ASP A 49 -11.99 0.13 -14.71
C ASP A 49 -11.10 1.30 -14.24
N ASP A 50 -11.59 2.12 -13.30
CA ASP A 50 -10.79 3.18 -12.68
C ASP A 50 -10.03 2.61 -11.45
N PRO A 51 -8.69 2.58 -11.49
CA PRO A 51 -7.89 2.09 -10.37
C PRO A 51 -8.01 2.94 -9.09
N ALA A 52 -8.36 4.23 -9.19
CA ALA A 52 -8.41 5.14 -8.05
C ALA A 52 -9.42 4.68 -6.99
N GLY A 53 -10.54 4.08 -7.41
CA GLY A 53 -11.53 3.51 -6.48
C GLY A 53 -10.96 2.36 -5.65
N TYR A 54 -10.26 1.44 -6.30
CA TYR A 54 -9.64 0.31 -5.61
C TYR A 54 -8.50 0.74 -4.69
N HIS A 55 -7.64 1.64 -5.17
CA HIS A 55 -6.54 2.18 -4.37
C HIS A 55 -7.05 2.95 -3.16
N GLY A 56 -7.94 3.92 -3.38
CA GLY A 56 -8.47 4.76 -2.31
C GLY A 56 -9.23 3.97 -1.25
N TRP A 57 -10.01 2.96 -1.65
CA TRP A 57 -10.66 2.06 -0.68
C TRP A 57 -9.62 1.34 0.19
N ALA A 58 -8.56 0.80 -0.44
CA ALA A 58 -7.54 0.07 0.26
C ALA A 58 -6.69 0.96 1.18
N GLU A 59 -6.36 2.19 0.76
CA GLU A 59 -5.66 3.15 1.62
C GLU A 59 -6.50 3.54 2.83
N ALA A 60 -7.79 3.88 2.63
CA ALA A 60 -8.69 4.17 3.74
C ALA A 60 -8.80 2.98 4.72
N ALA A 61 -8.84 1.75 4.19
CA ALA A 61 -8.83 0.55 5.00
C ALA A 61 -7.52 0.37 5.79
N MET A 62 -6.36 0.66 5.17
CA MET A 62 -5.06 0.62 5.83
C MET A 62 -4.97 1.66 6.97
N PHE A 63 -5.44 2.89 6.74
CA PHE A 63 -5.49 3.91 7.80
C PHE A 63 -6.38 3.49 8.97
N GLU A 64 -7.56 2.91 8.70
CA GLU A 64 -8.42 2.38 9.77
C GLU A 64 -7.73 1.27 10.56
N ILE A 65 -7.04 0.35 9.89
CA ILE A 65 -6.30 -0.74 10.54
C ILE A 65 -5.17 -0.18 11.42
N GLN A 66 -4.39 0.77 10.90
CA GLN A 66 -3.22 1.33 11.59
C GLN A 66 -3.61 2.21 12.79
N GLU A 67 -4.65 3.03 12.67
CA GLU A 67 -5.04 3.97 13.73
C GLU A 67 -5.98 3.36 14.76
N ASN A 68 -6.91 2.51 14.34
CA ASN A 68 -7.99 2.01 15.18
C ASN A 68 -7.89 0.50 15.48
N GLY A 69 -6.94 -0.20 14.86
CA GLY A 69 -6.77 -1.64 14.99
C GLY A 69 -7.81 -2.45 14.22
N ASN A 70 -7.43 -3.66 13.80
CA ASN A 70 -8.28 -4.50 12.96
C ASN A 70 -9.16 -5.51 13.72
N PHE A 71 -9.07 -5.63 15.05
CA PHE A 71 -9.81 -6.67 15.78
C PHE A 71 -11.13 -6.13 16.36
N ASP A 72 -12.22 -6.88 16.16
CA ASP A 72 -13.49 -6.64 16.85
C ASP A 72 -13.44 -7.15 18.31
N GLU A 73 -14.51 -6.96 19.08
CA GLU A 73 -14.60 -7.41 20.47
C GLU A 73 -14.45 -8.94 20.65
N LYS A 74 -14.58 -9.70 19.56
CA LYS A 74 -14.46 -11.16 19.54
C LYS A 74 -13.10 -11.61 18.98
N GLY A 75 -12.22 -10.69 18.61
CA GLY A 75 -10.91 -10.95 18.03
C GLY A 75 -10.95 -11.33 16.55
N ASN A 76 -12.05 -11.06 15.83
CA ASN A 76 -12.09 -11.24 14.37
C ASN A 76 -11.66 -9.96 13.65
N ASP A 77 -11.16 -10.12 12.43
CA ASP A 77 -10.84 -8.99 11.56
C ASP A 77 -12.11 -8.19 11.22
N ARG A 78 -12.10 -6.89 11.54
CA ARG A 78 -13.11 -5.91 11.16
C ARG A 78 -13.04 -5.61 9.67
N ILE A 79 -11.81 -5.55 9.14
CA ILE A 79 -11.48 -5.35 7.74
C ILE A 79 -10.72 -6.56 7.25
N ASN A 80 -11.23 -7.19 6.19
CA ASN A 80 -10.59 -8.35 5.59
C ASN A 80 -9.30 -7.94 4.83
N GLU A 81 -8.13 -8.29 5.38
CA GLU A 81 -6.83 -8.03 4.76
C GLU A 81 -6.70 -8.60 3.33
N GLY A 82 -7.34 -9.74 3.08
CA GLY A 82 -7.42 -10.33 1.74
C GLY A 82 -8.18 -9.46 0.74
N LYS A 83 -9.22 -8.74 1.19
CA LYS A 83 -9.92 -7.75 0.35
C LYS A 83 -9.02 -6.56 0.07
N VAL A 84 -8.33 -6.02 1.08
CA VAL A 84 -7.35 -4.93 0.91
C VAL A 84 -6.29 -5.31 -0.12
N GLN A 85 -5.68 -6.48 0.05
CA GLN A 85 -4.70 -7.01 -0.90
C GLN A 85 -5.28 -7.17 -2.32
N SER A 86 -6.52 -7.65 -2.45
CA SER A 86 -7.16 -7.83 -3.76
C SER A 86 -7.43 -6.52 -4.48
N TYR A 87 -7.79 -5.46 -3.75
CA TYR A 87 -8.05 -4.14 -4.31
C TYR A 87 -6.77 -3.45 -4.73
N LEU A 88 -5.72 -3.48 -3.91
CA LEU A 88 -4.40 -2.96 -4.30
C LEU A 88 -3.85 -3.69 -5.53
N LYS A 89 -4.01 -5.01 -5.58
CA LYS A 89 -3.63 -5.81 -6.76
C LYS A 89 -4.45 -5.45 -7.99
N ARG A 90 -5.73 -5.11 -7.84
CA ARG A 90 -6.58 -4.65 -8.94
C ARG A 90 -6.14 -3.28 -9.45
N ALA A 91 -5.86 -2.32 -8.55
CA ALA A 91 -5.34 -0.99 -8.91
C ALA A 91 -4.02 -1.10 -9.69
N ALA A 92 -3.02 -1.80 -9.14
CA ALA A 92 -1.73 -2.03 -9.81
C ALA A 92 -1.85 -2.85 -11.11
N GLY A 93 -2.91 -3.66 -11.25
CA GLY A 93 -3.18 -4.40 -12.48
C GLY A 93 -3.83 -3.58 -13.59
N LEU A 94 -4.62 -2.57 -13.23
CA LEU A 94 -5.24 -1.62 -14.15
C LEU A 94 -4.23 -0.59 -14.65
N GLU A 95 -3.30 -0.17 -13.80
CA GLU A 95 -2.19 0.73 -14.14
C GLU A 95 -0.82 0.12 -13.77
N PRO A 96 -0.28 -0.79 -14.60
CA PRO A 96 0.96 -1.51 -14.28
C PRO A 96 2.24 -0.64 -14.33
N GLU A 97 2.15 0.58 -14.86
CA GLU A 97 3.27 1.54 -14.89
C GLU A 97 3.17 2.58 -13.77
N ASN A 98 2.16 2.49 -12.91
CA ASN A 98 2.00 3.36 -11.75
C ASN A 98 2.78 2.79 -10.55
N ALA A 99 3.93 3.40 -10.27
CA ALA A 99 4.82 3.00 -9.19
C ALA A 99 4.17 3.09 -7.81
N GLU A 100 3.31 4.08 -7.58
CA GLU A 100 2.63 4.28 -6.31
C GLU A 100 1.67 3.13 -5.99
N TYR A 101 0.90 2.65 -6.97
CA TYR A 101 0.01 1.50 -6.76
C TYR A 101 0.77 0.20 -6.50
N GLN A 102 1.89 0.01 -7.21
CA GLN A 102 2.77 -1.14 -6.97
C GLN A 102 3.42 -1.07 -5.58
N ALA A 103 3.84 0.11 -5.13
CA ALA A 103 4.40 0.35 -3.80
C ALA A 103 3.35 0.15 -2.69
N ALA A 104 2.13 0.68 -2.86
CA ALA A 104 1.03 0.51 -1.92
C ALA A 104 0.68 -0.97 -1.71
N LEU A 105 0.61 -1.76 -2.79
CA LEU A 105 0.45 -3.22 -2.69
C LEU A 105 1.59 -3.88 -1.90
N ALA A 106 2.84 -3.48 -2.16
CA ALA A 106 4.00 -4.07 -1.50
C ALA A 106 4.05 -3.71 0.00
N ASN A 107 3.75 -2.46 0.36
CA ASN A 107 3.67 -1.97 1.74
C ASN A 107 2.58 -2.70 2.53
N ALA A 108 1.37 -2.83 1.99
CA ALA A 108 0.29 -3.56 2.67
C ALA A 108 0.66 -5.03 2.94
N LEU A 109 1.47 -5.65 2.07
CA LEU A 109 1.95 -7.01 2.30
C LEU A 109 2.96 -7.10 3.45
N ILE A 110 3.72 -6.04 3.76
CA ILE A 110 4.57 -6.00 4.97
C ILE A 110 3.67 -5.92 6.21
N GLU A 111 2.70 -5.00 6.19
CA GLU A 111 1.77 -4.76 7.30
C GLU A 111 0.96 -6.01 7.67
N PHE A 112 0.60 -6.83 6.68
CA PHE A 112 -0.08 -8.12 6.90
C PHE A 112 0.86 -9.30 7.18
N ASP A 113 2.13 -9.04 7.54
CA ASP A 113 3.17 -10.05 7.83
C ASP A 113 3.40 -11.06 6.67
N ARG A 114 3.23 -10.59 5.42
CA ARG A 114 3.43 -11.37 4.18
C ARG A 114 4.76 -11.03 3.51
N VAL A 115 5.84 -10.98 4.30
CA VAL A 115 7.21 -10.60 3.88
C VAL A 115 7.65 -11.21 2.53
N PRO A 116 7.51 -12.52 2.25
CA PRO A 116 7.96 -13.08 0.98
C PRO A 116 7.20 -12.51 -0.23
N MET A 117 5.92 -12.19 -0.04
CA MET A 117 5.08 -11.59 -1.07
C MET A 117 5.42 -10.11 -1.26
N ALA A 118 5.60 -9.36 -0.16
CA ALA A 118 6.02 -7.97 -0.21
C ALA A 118 7.32 -7.79 -1.00
N ILE A 119 8.35 -8.59 -0.69
CA ILE A 119 9.63 -8.57 -1.39
C ILE A 119 9.47 -8.81 -2.91
N ARG A 120 8.58 -9.73 -3.30
CA ARG A 120 8.32 -9.97 -4.73
C ARG A 120 7.72 -8.75 -5.41
N GLU A 121 6.82 -8.04 -4.75
CA GLU A 121 6.20 -6.83 -5.29
C GLU A 121 7.17 -5.64 -5.31
N PHE A 122 8.05 -5.48 -4.32
CA PHE A 122 9.15 -4.50 -4.36
C PHE A 122 10.16 -4.78 -5.47
N LYS A 123 10.46 -6.05 -5.76
CA LYS A 123 11.31 -6.39 -6.90
C LYS A 123 10.69 -5.94 -8.23
N LYS A 124 9.37 -5.99 -8.39
CA LYS A 124 8.71 -5.42 -9.57
C LYS A 124 8.81 -3.89 -9.60
N LEU A 125 8.70 -3.23 -8.44
CA LEU A 125 8.87 -1.79 -8.32
C LEU A 125 10.28 -1.35 -8.72
N ILE A 126 11.32 -2.08 -8.30
CA ILE A 126 12.72 -1.85 -8.74
C ILE A 126 12.83 -1.94 -10.26
N GLU A 127 12.26 -2.98 -10.87
CA GLU A 127 12.30 -3.14 -12.33
C GLU A 127 11.52 -2.04 -13.06
N LEU A 128 10.45 -1.53 -12.46
CA LEU A 128 9.69 -0.39 -12.99
C LEU A 128 10.55 0.89 -13.00
N GLY A 129 11.22 1.21 -11.89
CA GLY A 129 12.12 2.37 -11.80
C GLY A 129 13.31 2.30 -12.77
N LYS A 130 13.81 1.10 -13.08
CA LYS A 130 14.85 0.92 -14.11
C LYS A 130 14.31 1.11 -15.54
N LYS A 131 13.03 0.78 -15.77
CA LYS A 131 12.41 0.78 -17.10
C LYS A 131 11.97 2.18 -17.52
N ILE A 132 11.56 3.03 -16.58
CA ILE A 132 10.97 4.34 -16.84
C ILE A 132 11.88 5.44 -16.30
N GLU A 133 12.43 6.25 -17.21
CA GLU A 133 13.50 7.23 -16.93
C GLU A 133 13.18 8.20 -15.78
N ASP A 134 11.92 8.61 -15.62
CA ASP A 134 11.48 9.61 -14.64
C ASP A 134 10.78 9.00 -13.40
N VAL A 135 10.84 7.68 -13.20
CA VAL A 135 10.21 7.01 -12.05
C VAL A 135 11.26 6.74 -10.98
N ASP A 136 11.30 7.59 -9.96
CA ASP A 136 12.11 7.38 -8.77
C ASP A 136 11.35 6.51 -7.75
N VAL A 137 11.93 5.35 -7.44
CA VAL A 137 11.38 4.40 -6.44
C VAL A 137 12.21 4.36 -5.16
N SER A 138 13.28 5.16 -5.06
CA SER A 138 14.26 5.08 -3.98
C SER A 138 13.64 5.33 -2.62
N PHE A 139 12.71 6.30 -2.53
CA PHE A 139 11.96 6.58 -1.31
C PHE A 139 11.18 5.35 -0.80
N HIS A 140 10.45 4.68 -1.71
CA HIS A 140 9.69 3.47 -1.37
C HIS A 140 10.59 2.34 -0.89
N LEU A 141 11.76 2.16 -1.50
CA LEU A 141 12.72 1.12 -1.11
C LEU A 141 13.34 1.41 0.26
N TYR A 142 13.65 2.67 0.54
CA TYR A 142 14.21 3.08 1.83
C TYR A 142 13.22 2.82 2.98
N GLU A 143 11.96 3.24 2.82
CA GLU A 143 10.91 2.98 3.82
C GLU A 143 10.63 1.48 3.97
N ALA A 144 10.56 0.75 2.86
CA ALA A 144 10.35 -0.71 2.86
C ALA A 144 11.46 -1.45 3.61
N ALA A 145 12.72 -1.04 3.44
CA ALA A 145 13.84 -1.65 4.13
C ALA A 145 13.67 -1.59 5.65
N LYS A 146 13.31 -0.41 6.16
CA LYS A 146 13.05 -0.21 7.60
C LYS A 146 11.89 -1.08 8.07
N GLN A 147 10.75 -1.03 7.39
CA GLN A 147 9.56 -1.80 7.76
C GLN A 147 9.80 -3.32 7.70
N LEU A 148 10.56 -3.79 6.72
CA LEU A 148 10.95 -5.20 6.62
C LEU A 148 11.81 -5.64 7.79
N ILE A 149 12.81 -4.84 8.18
CA ILE A 149 13.64 -5.15 9.35
C ILE A 149 12.80 -5.24 10.61
N ASP A 150 11.92 -4.26 10.85
CA ASP A 150 11.04 -4.24 12.02
C ASP A 150 10.11 -5.47 12.03
N CYS A 151 9.47 -5.77 10.89
CA CYS A 151 8.60 -6.94 10.73
C CYS A 151 9.35 -8.26 10.97
N ILE A 152 10.53 -8.42 10.37
CA ILE A 152 11.37 -9.62 10.53
C ILE A 152 11.79 -9.79 11.99
N ASP A 153 12.30 -8.73 12.62
CA ASP A 153 12.79 -8.77 14.00
C ASP A 153 11.69 -9.17 14.97
N VAL A 154 10.49 -8.59 14.84
CA VAL A 154 9.32 -9.00 15.64
C VAL A 154 8.99 -10.48 15.41
N LYS A 155 8.97 -10.93 14.15
CA LYS A 155 8.62 -12.32 13.79
C LYS A 155 9.59 -13.36 14.35
N VAL A 156 10.88 -13.04 14.40
CA VAL A 156 11.92 -13.94 14.92
C VAL A 156 12.28 -13.70 16.38
N GLY A 157 11.54 -12.82 17.08
CA GLY A 157 11.84 -12.48 18.47
C GLY A 157 13.22 -11.85 18.66
N TYR A 158 13.66 -11.06 17.68
CA TYR A 158 14.97 -10.40 17.59
C TYR A 158 16.17 -11.37 17.48
N ASP A 159 15.95 -12.67 17.28
CA ASP A 159 17.01 -13.63 16.94
C ASP A 159 17.25 -13.66 15.42
N ARG A 160 18.16 -12.79 14.95
CA ARG A 160 18.53 -12.71 13.52
C ARG A 160 19.29 -13.94 13.01
N SER A 161 19.62 -14.90 13.89
CA SER A 161 20.19 -16.18 13.48
C SER A 161 19.11 -17.16 12.99
N GLU A 162 17.83 -16.87 13.16
CA GLU A 162 16.74 -17.69 12.63
C GLU A 162 16.76 -17.76 11.09
N GLN A 163 16.30 -18.89 10.54
CA GLN A 163 16.32 -19.11 9.08
C GLN A 163 15.58 -18.00 8.32
N PHE A 164 14.44 -17.57 8.85
CA PHE A 164 13.63 -16.50 8.26
C PHE A 164 14.39 -15.17 8.17
N ALA A 165 15.07 -14.78 9.26
CA ALA A 165 15.87 -13.57 9.29
C ALA A 165 17.07 -13.65 8.35
N ARG A 166 17.82 -14.77 8.35
CA ARG A 166 18.95 -14.96 7.42
C ARG A 166 18.52 -14.88 5.96
N GLN A 167 17.29 -15.29 5.66
CA GLN A 167 16.76 -15.26 4.30
C GLN A 167 16.39 -13.83 3.84
N PHE A 168 15.80 -13.02 4.72
CA PHE A 168 15.17 -11.77 4.29
C PHE A 168 15.89 -10.48 4.72
N ILE A 169 16.72 -10.51 5.77
CA ILE A 169 17.53 -9.34 6.16
C ILE A 169 18.46 -8.87 5.04
N PRO A 170 19.18 -9.74 4.30
CA PRO A 170 20.01 -9.27 3.18
C PRO A 170 19.22 -8.51 2.12
N VAL A 171 17.97 -8.92 1.86
CA VAL A 171 17.09 -8.23 0.89
C VAL A 171 16.64 -6.88 1.40
N ALA A 172 16.32 -6.75 2.70
CA ALA A 172 16.01 -5.46 3.29
C ALA A 172 17.21 -4.50 3.24
N ILE A 173 18.44 -5.01 3.45
CA ILE A 173 19.67 -4.22 3.30
C ILE A 173 19.87 -3.78 1.84
N GLU A 174 19.65 -4.67 0.87
CA GLU A 174 19.66 -4.33 -0.57
C GLU A 174 18.69 -3.18 -0.86
N PHE A 175 17.45 -3.25 -0.35
CA PHE A 175 16.48 -2.16 -0.52
C PHE A 175 16.93 -0.85 0.14
N ALA A 176 17.57 -0.90 1.31
CA ALA A 176 18.10 0.30 1.95
C ALA A 176 19.19 0.96 1.09
N ILE A 177 20.09 0.16 0.52
CA ILE A 177 21.18 0.64 -0.33
C ILE A 177 20.63 1.27 -1.62
N LEU A 178 19.71 0.58 -2.31
CA LEU A 178 19.06 1.14 -3.50
C LEU A 178 18.25 2.39 -3.14
N GLY A 179 17.58 2.40 -2.00
CA GLY A 179 16.81 3.55 -1.51
C GLY A 179 17.66 4.77 -1.14
N LEU A 180 18.95 4.58 -0.85
CA LEU A 180 19.93 5.66 -0.69
C LEU A 180 20.42 6.22 -2.03
N GLY A 181 20.01 5.63 -3.16
CA GLY A 181 20.38 6.07 -4.51
C GLY A 181 21.61 5.38 -5.10
N PHE A 182 22.15 4.35 -4.42
CA PHE A 182 23.19 3.52 -5.01
C PHE A 182 22.61 2.64 -6.13
N SER A 183 23.43 2.39 -7.14
CA SER A 183 23.08 1.57 -8.30
C SER A 183 23.07 0.07 -8.00
N SER A 184 23.85 -0.35 -6.99
CA SER A 184 23.99 -1.74 -6.56
C SER A 184 24.60 -1.85 -5.16
N VAL A 185 24.53 -3.04 -4.55
CA VAL A 185 25.21 -3.33 -3.28
C VAL A 185 26.73 -3.30 -3.47
N GLU A 186 27.22 -3.80 -4.60
CA GLU A 186 28.65 -3.81 -4.92
C GLU A 186 29.22 -2.40 -4.98
N GLU A 187 28.55 -1.48 -5.68
CA GLU A 187 28.96 -0.08 -5.78
C GLU A 187 28.94 0.61 -4.41
N ALA A 188 27.91 0.40 -3.58
CA ALA A 188 27.89 0.93 -2.23
C ALA A 188 29.06 0.42 -1.36
N MET A 189 29.47 -0.84 -1.54
CA MET A 189 30.58 -1.44 -0.80
C MET A 189 31.94 -0.84 -1.19
N GLU A 190 32.12 -0.37 -2.43
CA GLU A 190 33.35 0.33 -2.84
C GLU A 190 33.63 1.58 -2.00
N HIS A 191 32.59 2.20 -1.43
CA HIS A 191 32.70 3.35 -0.54
C HIS A 191 32.96 3.01 0.94
N LEU A 192 32.82 1.74 1.33
CA LEU A 192 32.97 1.29 2.73
C LEU A 192 34.27 0.51 2.98
N VAL A 193 34.90 0.01 1.93
CA VAL A 193 36.19 -0.68 2.03
C VAL A 193 37.29 0.40 2.13
N GLU A 194 37.90 0.52 3.31
CA GLU A 194 39.17 1.25 3.48
C GLU A 194 40.29 0.45 2.76
N GLU A 195 41.15 1.14 2.00
CA GLU A 195 42.38 0.54 1.42
C GLU A 195 43.34 -0.02 2.47
#